data_AF-A0A8M9Q736-F1
#
_entry.id   AF-A0A8M9Q736-F1
#
_cell.length_a   1.000
_cell.length_b   1.000
_cell.length_c   1.000
_cell.angle_alpha   90.00
_cell.angle_beta   90.00
_cell.angle_gamma   90.00
#
_symmetry.space_group_name_H-M   'P 1'
#
loop_
_entity.id
_entity.type
_entity.pdbx_description
1 polymer ?
#
loop_
_entity_poly.entity_id
_entity_poly.type
_entity_poly.pdbx_seq_one_letter_code
_entity_poly.pdbx_strand_id
1 'polypeptide(L)'
;MGLMQEPLSVSLRTFVCPYCQNNGFDELQLLNHCNIHHASDSRRVVCPVCVATPHGDPQYYSRNFIGHLNHRHCFYLEDITPLQQSDEVNLQLALMASYQQH
;
A
#
# COMPACT_ATOMS: atom_id res chain seq x y z
N MET A 1 21.73 6.09 29.16
CA MET A 1 20.64 5.07 29.18
C MET A 1 20.10 5.04 27.76
N GLY A 2 20.62 4.12 26.93
CA GLY A 2 20.42 4.15 25.49
C GLY A 2 19.01 3.70 25.10
N LEU A 3 18.39 4.44 24.19
CA LEU A 3 17.25 3.94 23.42
C LEU A 3 17.85 3.19 22.23
N MET A 4 17.98 1.87 22.38
CA MET A 4 18.16 0.99 21.22
C MET A 4 16.86 1.10 20.42
N GLN A 5 16.92 1.80 19.30
CA GLN A 5 15.88 1.75 18.29
C GLN A 5 15.90 0.32 17.75
N GLU A 6 15.00 -0.52 18.25
CA GLU A 6 14.66 -1.79 17.62
C GLU A 6 14.39 -1.51 16.13
N PRO A 7 15.07 -2.18 15.19
CA PRO A 7 14.72 -2.05 13.79
C PRO A 7 13.28 -2.54 13.67
N LEU A 8 12.36 -1.61 13.41
CA LEU A 8 11.00 -1.91 13.00
C LEU A 8 11.12 -3.01 11.95
N SER A 9 10.60 -4.20 12.27
CA SER A 9 10.60 -5.34 11.36
C SER A 9 10.03 -4.86 10.03
N VAL A 10 10.90 -4.65 9.04
CA VAL A 10 10.49 -4.46 7.65
C VAL A 10 9.97 -5.82 7.23
N SER A 11 8.69 -6.05 7.48
CA SER A 11 7.99 -7.22 6.99
C SER A 11 7.93 -7.09 5.48
N LEU A 12 8.93 -7.67 4.79
CA LEU A 12 8.96 -7.79 3.34
C LEU A 12 7.81 -8.70 2.91
N ARG A 13 6.64 -8.09 2.71
CA ARG A 13 5.46 -8.77 2.21
C ARG A 13 5.63 -9.00 0.72
N THR A 14 5.50 -10.25 0.32
CA THR A 14 5.43 -10.65 -1.09
C THR A 14 4.02 -11.08 -1.43
N PHE A 15 3.62 -10.84 -2.68
CA PHE A 15 2.28 -11.08 -3.17
C PHE A 15 2.30 -12.04 -4.34
N VAL A 16 1.15 -12.70 -4.54
CA VAL A 16 0.89 -13.61 -5.63
C VAL A 16 -0.09 -12.94 -6.60
N CYS A 17 0.22 -12.95 -7.89
CA CYS A 17 -0.66 -12.41 -8.92
C CYS A 17 -1.94 -13.26 -9.01
N PRO A 18 -3.13 -12.69 -8.79
CA PRO A 18 -4.37 -13.45 -8.77
C PRO A 18 -4.81 -13.93 -10.16
N TYR A 19 -4.18 -13.45 -11.24
CA TYR A 19 -4.50 -13.84 -12.61
C TYR A 19 -3.71 -15.06 -13.10
N CYS A 20 -2.44 -15.18 -12.71
CA CYS A 20 -1.50 -16.17 -13.25
C CYS A 20 -0.73 -16.97 -12.18
N GLN A 21 -0.96 -16.68 -10.90
CA GLN A 21 -0.32 -17.34 -9.75
C GLN A 21 1.20 -17.18 -9.66
N ASN A 22 1.81 -16.30 -10.46
CA ASN A 22 3.21 -15.93 -10.28
C ASN A 22 3.39 -15.17 -8.96
N ASN A 23 4.50 -15.39 -8.25
CA ASN A 23 4.68 -14.95 -6.86
C ASN A 23 5.97 -14.15 -6.67
N GLY A 24 6.23 -13.76 -5.41
CA GLY A 24 7.48 -13.08 -5.04
C GLY A 24 7.49 -11.59 -5.39
N PHE A 25 6.34 -11.00 -5.69
CA PHE A 25 6.24 -9.59 -6.03
C PHE A 25 6.09 -8.73 -4.78
N ASP A 26 6.82 -7.62 -4.69
CA ASP A 26 6.39 -6.51 -3.83
C ASP A 26 5.14 -5.82 -4.43
N GLU A 27 4.66 -4.77 -3.76
CA GLU A 27 3.45 -4.04 -4.16
C GLU A 27 3.55 -3.40 -5.56
N LEU A 28 4.66 -2.69 -5.85
CA LEU A 28 4.84 -2.03 -7.14
C LEU A 28 5.20 -3.02 -8.25
N GLN A 29 5.94 -4.08 -7.94
CA GLN A 29 6.23 -5.16 -8.87
C GLN A 29 4.95 -5.88 -9.30
N LEU A 30 4.02 -6.14 -8.37
CA LEU A 30 2.72 -6.71 -8.69
C LEU A 30 1.93 -5.78 -9.60
N LEU A 31 1.89 -4.47 -9.29
CA LEU A 31 1.25 -3.46 -10.13
C LEU A 31 1.82 -3.45 -11.54
N ASN A 32 3.14 -3.39 -11.68
CA ASN A 32 3.79 -3.37 -12.99
C ASN A 32 3.54 -4.66 -13.78
N HIS A 33 3.67 -5.81 -13.11
CA HIS A 33 3.37 -7.12 -13.70
C HIS A 33 1.94 -7.18 -14.23
N CYS A 34 0.96 -6.77 -13.43
CA CYS A 34 -0.45 -6.79 -13.84
C CYS A 34 -0.75 -5.80 -14.98
N ASN A 35 -0.13 -4.63 -15.00
CA ASN A 35 -0.26 -3.68 -16.12
C ASN A 35 0.35 -4.22 -17.42
N ILE A 36 1.49 -4.93 -17.37
CA ILE A 36 2.15 -5.47 -18.58
C ILE A 36 1.42 -6.70 -19.11
N HIS A 37 1.06 -7.63 -18.24
CA HIS A 37 0.60 -8.97 -18.64
C HIS A 37 -0.92 -9.14 -18.62
N HIS A 38 -1.65 -8.27 -17.91
CA HIS A 38 -3.08 -8.46 -17.63
C HIS A 38 -3.92 -7.19 -17.82
N ALA A 39 -3.44 -6.19 -18.56
CA ALA A 39 -4.16 -4.93 -18.79
C ALA A 39 -5.61 -5.09 -19.31
N SER A 40 -5.86 -6.14 -20.08
CA SER A 40 -7.18 -6.42 -20.69
C SER A 40 -7.96 -7.53 -19.97
N ASP A 41 -7.45 -8.05 -18.84
CA ASP A 41 -8.14 -9.09 -18.08
C ASP A 41 -9.27 -8.48 -17.22
N SER A 42 -10.51 -8.88 -17.50
CA SER A 42 -11.71 -8.37 -16.83
C SER A 42 -12.20 -9.26 -15.69
N ARG A 43 -11.47 -10.35 -15.37
CA ARG A 43 -11.82 -11.23 -14.25
C ARG A 43 -11.79 -10.45 -12.94
N ARG A 44 -12.82 -10.64 -12.13
CA ARG A 44 -12.90 -10.06 -10.79
C ARG A 44 -12.01 -10.88 -9.85
N VAL A 45 -11.16 -10.19 -9.12
CA VAL A 45 -10.21 -10.79 -8.19
C VAL A 45 -10.20 -10.01 -6.88
N VAL A 46 -9.86 -10.68 -5.81
CA VAL A 46 -9.57 -10.04 -4.52
C VAL A 46 -8.16 -9.46 -4.61
N CYS A 47 -7.99 -8.21 -4.17
CA CYS A 47 -6.68 -7.57 -4.17
C CYS A 47 -5.80 -8.15 -3.04
N PRO A 48 -4.69 -8.84 -3.34
CA PRO A 48 -3.85 -9.45 -2.31
C PRO A 48 -3.16 -8.40 -1.42
N VAL A 49 -2.91 -7.20 -1.94
CA VAL A 49 -2.32 -6.09 -1.19
C VAL A 49 -3.30 -5.56 -0.15
N CYS A 50 -4.56 -5.32 -0.53
CA CYS A 50 -5.61 -4.87 0.39
C CYS A 50 -5.84 -5.88 1.52
N VAL A 51 -5.94 -7.17 1.21
CA VAL A 51 -6.15 -8.23 2.22
C VAL A 51 -5.00 -8.33 3.22
N ALA A 52 -3.78 -7.98 2.81
CA ALA A 52 -2.64 -7.95 3.72
C ALA A 52 -2.65 -6.76 4.70
N THR A 53 -3.59 -5.80 4.55
CA THR A 53 -3.78 -4.71 5.51
C THR A 53 -4.70 -5.15 6.66
N PRO A 54 -4.56 -4.57 7.87
CA PRO A 54 -5.40 -4.94 9.03
C PRO A 54 -6.91 -4.80 8.79
N HIS A 55 -7.31 -3.93 7.87
CA HIS A 55 -8.72 -3.63 7.55
C HIS A 55 -9.13 -4.21 6.19
N GLY A 56 -8.34 -5.12 5.62
CA GLY A 56 -8.64 -5.76 4.35
C GLY A 56 -9.78 -6.78 4.44
N ASP A 57 -10.59 -6.87 3.39
CA ASP A 57 -11.69 -7.84 3.28
C ASP A 57 -11.37 -8.93 2.24
N PRO A 58 -11.16 -10.20 2.64
CA PRO A 58 -10.94 -11.34 1.74
C PRO A 58 -12.12 -11.65 0.81
N GLN A 59 -13.32 -11.15 1.11
CA GLN A 59 -14.52 -11.33 0.28
C GLN A 59 -14.75 -10.18 -0.70
N TYR A 60 -13.93 -9.13 -0.67
CA TYR A 60 -14.06 -8.00 -1.57
C TYR A 60 -13.40 -8.25 -2.92
N TYR A 61 -14.22 -8.56 -3.93
CA TYR A 61 -13.79 -8.73 -5.31
C TYR A 61 -13.83 -7.40 -6.08
N SER A 62 -12.67 -6.94 -6.54
CA SER A 62 -12.58 -5.74 -7.37
C SER A 62 -13.20 -5.98 -8.76
N ARG A 63 -14.03 -5.04 -9.22
CA ARG A 63 -14.60 -5.04 -10.58
C ARG A 63 -13.59 -4.60 -11.64
N ASN A 64 -12.60 -3.80 -11.25
CA ASN A 64 -11.49 -3.34 -12.10
C ASN A 64 -10.21 -3.38 -11.26
N PHE A 65 -9.58 -4.55 -11.20
CA PHE A 65 -8.41 -4.75 -10.35
C PHE A 65 -7.19 -3.95 -10.84
N ILE A 66 -6.97 -3.85 -12.15
CA ILE A 66 -5.86 -3.06 -12.72
C ILE A 66 -6.01 -1.58 -12.35
N GLY A 67 -7.20 -0.99 -12.57
CA GLY A 67 -7.48 0.39 -12.18
C GLY A 67 -7.35 0.61 -10.67
N HIS A 68 -7.78 -0.36 -9.87
CA HIS A 68 -7.63 -0.32 -8.42
C HIS A 68 -6.15 -0.26 -7.98
N LEU A 69 -5.29 -1.12 -8.54
CA LEU A 69 -3.84 -1.09 -8.28
C LEU A 69 -3.27 0.28 -8.64
N ASN A 70 -3.56 0.79 -9.84
CA ASN A 70 -3.06 2.08 -10.31
C ASN A 70 -3.51 3.29 -9.47
N HIS A 71 -4.59 3.16 -8.70
CA HIS A 71 -5.09 4.25 -7.85
C HIS A 71 -4.67 4.13 -6.39
N ARG A 72 -4.55 2.92 -5.85
CA ARG A 72 -4.35 2.69 -4.41
C ARG A 72 -2.98 2.17 -4.03
N HIS A 73 -2.26 1.59 -4.98
CA HIS A 73 -1.03 0.84 -4.77
C HIS A 73 0.06 1.28 -5.75
N CYS A 74 0.02 2.55 -6.21
CA CYS A 74 0.96 3.14 -7.16
C CYS A 74 2.14 3.89 -6.51
N PHE A 75 2.25 3.81 -5.19
CA PHE A 75 3.30 4.40 -4.37
C PHE A 75 3.57 3.47 -3.18
N TYR A 76 4.76 3.56 -2.59
CA TYR A 76 5.00 2.91 -1.31
C TYR A 76 4.44 3.79 -0.18
N LEU A 77 3.79 3.18 0.81
CA LEU A 77 3.21 3.90 1.94
C LEU A 77 4.27 4.69 2.74
N GLU A 78 5.49 4.16 2.79
CA GLU A 78 6.67 4.79 3.42
C GLU A 78 7.07 6.11 2.75
N ASP A 79 6.80 6.29 1.45
CA ASP A 79 7.15 7.52 0.73
C ASP A 79 6.22 8.69 1.08
N ILE A 80 4.97 8.40 1.44
CA ILE A 80 3.93 9.43 1.65
C ILE A 80 3.57 9.62 3.13
N THR A 81 3.94 8.67 3.99
CA THR A 81 3.60 8.71 5.42
C THR A 81 4.85 9.05 6.22
N PRO A 82 4.85 10.10 7.04
CA PRO A 82 5.98 10.41 7.91
C PRO A 82 6.03 9.40 9.07
N LEU A 83 6.54 8.20 8.80
CA LEU A 83 6.65 7.09 9.76
C LEU A 83 7.54 7.42 10.98
N GLN A 84 8.34 8.48 10.88
CA GLN A 84 9.23 8.97 11.94
C GLN A 84 8.56 10.00 12.86
N GLN A 85 7.33 10.43 12.57
CA GLN A 85 6.61 11.45 13.34
C GLN A 85 5.45 10.83 14.12
N SER A 86 5.28 11.24 15.38
CA SER A 86 4.12 10.82 16.16
C SER A 86 2.85 11.50 15.65
N ASP A 87 1.70 10.88 15.92
CA ASP A 87 0.39 11.46 15.58
C ASP A 87 0.19 12.85 16.21
N GLU A 88 0.76 13.08 17.40
CA GLU A 88 0.72 14.38 18.08
C GLU A 88 1.48 15.45 17.30
N VAL A 89 2.67 15.12 16.78
CA VAL A 89 3.45 16.03 15.93
C VAL A 89 2.71 16.29 14.62
N ASN A 90 2.15 15.25 14.00
CA ASN A 90 1.35 15.38 12.77
C ASN A 90 0.15 16.32 12.98
N LEU A 91 -0.56 16.18 14.10
CA LEU A 91 -1.67 17.05 14.46
C LEU A 91 -1.22 18.50 14.69
N GLN A 92 -0.13 18.70 15.43
CA GLN A 92 0.39 20.03 15.71
C GLN A 92 0.87 20.73 14.43
N LEU A 93 1.51 19.99 13.50
CA LEU A 93 1.89 20.46 12.16
C LEU A 93 0.67 20.89 11.34
N ALA A 94 -0.40 20.11 11.35
CA ALA A 94 -1.64 20.46 10.64
C ALA A 94 -2.27 21.75 11.21
N LEU A 95 -2.28 21.91 12.54
CA LEU A 95 -2.78 23.11 13.20
C LEU A 95 -1.95 24.33 12.82
N MET A 96 -0.62 24.28 12.93
CA MET A 96 0.24 25.43 12.60
C MET A 96 0.13 25.83 11.12
N ALA A 97 0.06 24.85 10.21
CA ALA A 97 -0.11 25.13 8.78
C ALA A 97 -1.46 25.84 8.50
N SER A 98 -2.52 25.45 9.20
CA SER A 98 -3.84 26.09 9.07
C SER A 98 -3.82 27.56 9.51
N TYR A 99 -3.05 27.89 10.56
CA TYR A 99 -2.88 29.26 11.03
C TYR A 99 -2.09 30.15 10.06
N GLN A 100 -1.21 29.57 9.24
CA GLN A 100 -0.37 30.30 8.28
C GLN A 100 -1.06 30.59 6.94
N GLN A 101 -2.23 30.00 6.69
CA GLN A 101 -3.02 30.23 5.48
C GLN A 101 -4.06 31.36 5.60
N HIS A 102 -3.97 32.16 6.67
CA HIS A 102 -4.71 33.40 6.90
C HIS A 102 -3.75 34.58 6.99
#